data_AF-A0A1V0HTH4-F1
#
_entry.id   AF-A0A1V0HTH4-F1
#
_cell.length_a   1.000
_cell.length_b   1.000
_cell.length_c   1.000
_cell.angle_alpha   90.00
_cell.angle_beta   90.00
_cell.angle_gamma   90.00
#
_symmetry.space_group_name_H-M   'P 1'
#
loop_
_entity.id
_entity.type
_entity.pdbx_description
1 polymer ?
#
loop_
_entity_poly.entity_id
_entity_poly.type
_entity_poly.pdbx_seq_one_letter_code
_entity_poly.pdbx_strand_id
1 'polypeptide(L)'
;MCGPLARFFVSGTLPMSELIAKTAIDRRLAEILTPAIEGMGFELVRVRLMGGKTKTLQVMAERPDGGIEVDDCAKISTAISALLDVEDPVDEAYTLEVSSPGIDRPLTRLKDFGTWEGYEAKLETAEMIDGRRRFKGVLQGVEDGEVLIEIDGPEGTPVIIGLQYDWLSDAKLVLTEELIREMLKARKDAGLIDESDFDEIETDDGSVPQED
;
A
#
# COMPACT_ATOMS: atom_id res chain seq x y z
N MET A 1 48.78 -21.77 10.35
CA MET A 1 48.30 -21.66 8.95
C MET A 1 46.81 -21.38 9.00
N CYS A 2 46.43 -20.12 8.81
CA CYS A 2 45.05 -19.65 8.79
C CYS A 2 44.52 -19.84 7.36
N GLY A 3 43.59 -20.78 7.18
CA GLY A 3 42.88 -20.93 5.91
C GLY A 3 41.75 -19.91 5.81
N PRO A 4 41.46 -19.36 4.62
CA PRO A 4 40.40 -18.38 4.47
C PRO A 4 39.03 -19.00 4.74
N LEU A 5 38.32 -18.46 5.73
CA LEU A 5 36.88 -18.68 5.91
C LEU A 5 36.18 -18.08 4.70
N ALA A 6 35.67 -18.94 3.82
CA ALA A 6 34.75 -18.54 2.77
C ALA A 6 33.53 -17.88 3.42
N ARG A 7 33.47 -16.55 3.34
CA ARG A 7 32.24 -15.81 3.61
C ARG A 7 31.31 -16.08 2.44
N PHE A 8 30.46 -17.08 2.59
CA PHE A 8 29.27 -17.20 1.79
C PHE A 8 28.45 -15.94 2.03
N PHE A 9 28.40 -15.07 1.03
CA PHE A 9 27.47 -13.96 0.96
C PHE A 9 26.10 -14.61 0.72
N VAL A 10 25.44 -15.04 1.79
CA VAL A 10 23.98 -15.22 1.74
C VAL A 10 23.46 -13.80 1.59
N SER A 11 23.12 -13.43 0.36
CA SER A 11 22.26 -12.29 0.08
C SER A 11 21.00 -12.53 0.90
N GLY A 12 20.94 -11.90 2.07
CA GLY A 12 19.77 -11.95 2.93
C GLY A 12 18.66 -11.22 2.20
N THR A 13 17.87 -11.94 1.41
CA THR A 13 16.53 -11.50 1.06
C THR A 13 15.83 -11.31 2.39
N LEU A 14 15.68 -10.05 2.82
CA LEU A 14 14.79 -9.73 3.92
C LEU A 14 13.45 -10.37 3.57
N PRO A 15 12.83 -11.17 4.46
CA PRO A 15 11.56 -11.81 4.14
C PRO A 15 10.59 -10.70 3.76
N MET A 16 10.12 -10.70 2.51
CA MET A 16 9.09 -9.77 2.10
C MET A 16 7.85 -10.02 2.95
N SER A 17 7.33 -8.94 3.54
CA SER A 17 6.23 -9.05 4.49
C SER A 17 4.96 -9.58 3.81
N GLU A 18 4.17 -10.35 4.56
CA GLU A 18 2.88 -10.87 4.08
C GLU A 18 1.90 -9.75 3.68
N LEU A 19 2.13 -8.54 4.21
CA LEU A 19 1.37 -7.35 3.89
C LEU A 19 1.62 -6.89 2.44
N ILE A 20 2.88 -6.90 1.96
CA ILE A 20 3.21 -6.58 0.57
C ILE A 20 2.71 -7.68 -0.37
N ALA A 21 2.87 -8.95 0.02
CA ALA A 21 2.58 -10.12 -0.81
C ALA A 21 1.98 -11.27 0.02
N LYS A 22 0.69 -11.59 -0.19
CA LYS A 22 -0.08 -12.49 0.69
C LYS A 22 0.05 -13.96 0.30
N THR A 23 0.00 -14.24 -0.99
CA THR A 23 0.07 -15.62 -1.50
C THR A 23 1.49 -15.98 -1.92
N ALA A 24 1.76 -17.27 -2.13
CA ALA A 24 3.06 -17.71 -2.66
C ALA A 24 3.35 -17.09 -4.04
N ILE A 25 2.32 -16.96 -4.89
CA ILE A 25 2.47 -16.32 -6.19
C ILE A 25 2.72 -14.81 -6.07
N ASP A 26 2.03 -14.11 -5.15
CA ASP A 26 2.29 -12.69 -4.90
C ASP A 26 3.73 -12.46 -4.44
N ARG A 27 4.28 -13.36 -3.62
CA ARG A 27 5.66 -13.25 -3.12
C ARG A 27 6.67 -13.41 -4.26
N ARG A 28 6.47 -14.42 -5.10
CA ARG A 28 7.28 -14.62 -6.31
C ARG A 28 7.21 -13.41 -7.25
N LEU A 29 6.00 -12.88 -7.48
CA LEU A 29 5.81 -11.67 -8.28
C LEU A 29 6.54 -10.48 -7.67
N ALA A 30 6.37 -10.24 -6.37
CA ALA A 30 7.06 -9.14 -5.71
C ALA A 30 8.59 -9.28 -5.81
N GLU A 31 9.15 -10.49 -5.66
CA GLU A 31 10.60 -10.73 -5.77
C GLU A 31 11.15 -10.35 -7.15
N ILE A 32 10.38 -10.62 -8.20
CA ILE A 32 10.71 -10.24 -9.58
C ILE A 32 10.57 -8.72 -9.78
N LEU A 33 9.48 -8.14 -9.27
CA LEU A 33 9.10 -6.76 -9.58
C LEU A 33 9.86 -5.71 -8.75
N THR A 34 10.16 -5.99 -7.49
CA THR A 34 10.79 -5.03 -6.57
C THR A 34 12.08 -4.43 -7.13
N PRO A 35 13.07 -5.21 -7.64
CA PRO A 35 14.32 -4.63 -8.14
C PRO A 35 14.13 -3.69 -9.33
N ALA A 36 13.15 -3.97 -10.20
CA ALA A 36 12.84 -3.13 -11.35
C ALA A 36 12.18 -1.81 -10.92
N ILE A 37 11.25 -1.86 -9.98
CA ILE A 37 10.56 -0.70 -9.43
C ILE A 37 11.54 0.20 -8.65
N GLU A 38 12.37 -0.40 -7.79
CA GLU A 38 13.41 0.32 -7.04
C GLU A 38 14.48 0.93 -7.94
N GLY A 39 14.89 0.21 -9.00
CA GLY A 39 15.83 0.72 -9.99
C GLY A 39 15.34 1.97 -10.74
N MET A 40 14.03 2.20 -10.76
CA MET A 40 13.40 3.40 -11.32
C MET A 40 13.20 4.53 -10.29
N GLY A 41 13.57 4.31 -9.02
CA GLY A 41 13.39 5.27 -7.94
C GLY A 41 12.00 5.28 -7.30
N PHE A 42 11.23 4.20 -7.50
CA PHE A 42 9.95 3.98 -6.83
C PHE A 42 10.07 2.87 -5.79
N GLU A 43 9.04 2.71 -4.99
CA GLU A 43 8.96 1.63 -4.01
C GLU A 43 7.68 0.85 -4.22
N LEU A 44 7.80 -0.46 -4.11
CA LEU A 44 6.67 -1.35 -4.17
C LEU A 44 5.87 -1.27 -2.85
N VAL A 45 4.61 -0.89 -2.96
CA VAL A 45 3.67 -0.83 -1.83
C VAL A 45 2.93 -2.16 -1.70
N ARG A 46 2.39 -2.70 -2.79
CA ARG A 46 1.56 -3.92 -2.74
C ARG A 46 1.57 -4.67 -4.07
N VAL A 47 1.57 -5.99 -3.99
CA VAL A 47 1.29 -6.88 -5.13
C VAL A 47 0.18 -7.85 -4.76
N ARG A 48 -0.84 -7.94 -5.62
CA ARG A 48 -1.92 -8.93 -5.47
C ARG A 48 -2.35 -9.46 -6.82
N LEU A 49 -2.33 -10.78 -6.97
CA LEU A 49 -3.03 -11.48 -8.03
C LEU A 49 -4.44 -11.86 -7.54
N MET A 50 -5.45 -11.15 -8.05
CA MET A 50 -6.85 -11.32 -7.65
C MET A 50 -7.62 -12.19 -8.65
N GLY A 51 -8.51 -13.03 -8.12
CA GLY A 51 -9.36 -13.93 -8.91
C GLY A 51 -10.69 -13.30 -9.33
N GLY A 52 -11.10 -13.57 -10.57
CA GLY A 52 -12.36 -13.14 -11.20
C GLY A 52 -12.62 -13.95 -12.47
N LYS A 53 -13.48 -13.47 -13.38
CA LYS A 53 -13.61 -14.08 -14.74
C LYS A 53 -12.32 -13.96 -15.55
N THR A 54 -11.61 -12.86 -15.36
CA THR A 54 -10.23 -12.61 -15.80
C THR A 54 -9.43 -12.26 -14.55
N LYS A 55 -8.22 -12.78 -14.42
CA LYS A 55 -7.35 -12.43 -13.27
C LYS A 55 -6.89 -10.99 -13.41
N THR A 56 -6.62 -10.34 -12.27
CA THR A 56 -6.01 -9.01 -12.24
C THR A 56 -4.76 -9.06 -11.39
N LEU A 57 -3.63 -8.66 -11.97
CA LEU A 57 -2.39 -8.40 -11.24
C LEU A 57 -2.34 -6.91 -10.88
N GLN A 58 -2.63 -6.60 -9.63
CA GLN A 58 -2.54 -5.25 -9.10
C GLN A 58 -1.17 -5.02 -8.48
N VAL A 59 -0.51 -3.96 -8.94
CA VAL A 59 0.78 -3.48 -8.45
C VAL A 59 0.62 -2.03 -8.00
N MET A 60 0.76 -1.80 -6.70
CA MET A 60 0.79 -0.45 -6.15
C MET A 60 2.22 -0.03 -5.90
N ALA A 61 2.58 1.15 -6.40
CA ALA A 61 3.90 1.74 -6.21
C ALA A 61 3.78 3.23 -5.93
N GLU A 62 4.82 3.80 -5.33
CA GLU A 62 4.92 5.23 -5.07
C GLU A 62 6.36 5.67 -5.00
N ARG A 63 6.58 6.98 -4.93
CA ARG A 63 7.90 7.55 -4.65
C ARG A 63 8.22 7.46 -3.14
N PRO A 64 9.50 7.46 -2.74
CA PRO A 64 9.89 7.43 -1.33
C PRO A 64 9.34 8.59 -0.48
N ASP A 65 9.12 9.75 -1.11
CA ASP A 65 8.52 10.96 -0.55
C ASP A 65 6.98 10.99 -0.67
N GLY A 66 6.40 9.94 -1.24
CA GLY A 66 4.96 9.81 -1.45
C GLY A 66 4.49 10.37 -2.79
N GLY A 67 3.30 9.96 -3.19
CA GLY A 67 2.71 10.38 -4.47
C GLY A 67 3.31 9.67 -5.69
N ILE A 68 2.54 9.68 -6.77
CA ILE A 68 2.96 9.23 -8.09
C ILE A 68 2.08 9.94 -9.12
N GLU A 69 2.63 10.25 -10.30
CA GLU A 69 1.86 10.77 -11.42
C GLU A 69 1.40 9.65 -12.35
N VAL A 70 0.43 9.93 -13.21
CA VAL A 70 -0.08 8.96 -14.19
C VAL A 70 1.03 8.47 -15.12
N ASP A 71 1.92 9.38 -15.54
CA ASP A 71 3.06 9.05 -16.40
C ASP A 71 4.06 8.11 -15.73
N ASP A 72 4.23 8.21 -14.41
CA ASP A 72 5.09 7.32 -13.65
C ASP A 72 4.47 5.92 -13.54
N CYS A 73 3.16 5.81 -13.33
CA CYS A 73 2.44 4.53 -13.42
C CYS A 73 2.61 3.90 -14.81
N ALA A 74 2.56 4.69 -15.89
CA ALA A 74 2.77 4.20 -17.24
C ALA A 74 4.21 3.68 -17.48
N LYS A 75 5.22 4.39 -16.96
CA LYS A 75 6.63 3.93 -16.99
C LYS A 75 6.78 2.60 -16.25
N ILE A 76 6.24 2.50 -15.04
CA ILE A 76 6.31 1.28 -14.23
C ILE A 76 5.62 0.14 -14.97
N SER A 77 4.39 0.36 -15.45
CA SER A 77 3.61 -0.63 -16.21
C SER A 77 4.39 -1.17 -17.41
N THR A 78 5.01 -0.30 -18.20
CA THR A 78 5.80 -0.69 -19.37
C THR A 78 7.01 -1.55 -18.97
N ALA A 79 7.76 -1.14 -17.94
CA ALA A 79 8.94 -1.85 -17.48
C ALA A 79 8.62 -3.22 -16.90
N ILE A 80 7.61 -3.30 -16.03
CA ILE A 80 7.23 -4.57 -15.40
C ILE A 80 6.52 -5.51 -16.36
N SER A 81 5.76 -5.00 -17.34
CA SER A 81 5.16 -5.85 -18.37
C SER A 81 6.24 -6.59 -19.16
N ALA A 82 7.28 -5.88 -19.62
CA ALA A 82 8.39 -6.52 -20.33
C ALA A 82 9.13 -7.55 -19.47
N LEU A 83 9.26 -7.30 -18.16
CA LEU A 83 9.87 -8.25 -17.24
C LEU A 83 9.00 -9.50 -17.02
N LEU A 84 7.68 -9.31 -16.86
CA LEU A 84 6.72 -10.40 -16.68
C LEU A 84 6.61 -11.27 -17.93
N ASP A 85 6.78 -10.70 -19.13
CA ASP A 85 6.82 -11.46 -20.39
C ASP A 85 8.05 -12.39 -20.47
N VAL A 86 9.16 -12.03 -19.82
CA VAL A 86 10.41 -12.81 -19.82
C VAL A 86 10.40 -13.88 -18.72
N GLU A 87 10.01 -13.50 -17.50
CA GLU A 87 10.02 -14.40 -16.35
C GLU A 87 8.79 -15.33 -16.29
N ASP A 88 7.72 -14.95 -17.00
CA ASP A 88 6.42 -15.64 -17.10
C ASP A 88 5.97 -16.37 -15.82
N PRO A 89 5.79 -15.66 -14.70
CA PRO A 89 5.53 -16.30 -13.42
C PRO A 89 4.09 -16.80 -13.25
N VAL A 90 3.16 -16.42 -14.14
CA VAL A 90 1.72 -16.67 -14.02
C VAL A 90 1.20 -17.33 -15.31
N ASP A 91 0.84 -18.61 -15.23
CA ASP A 91 0.41 -19.41 -16.40
C ASP A 91 -0.94 -18.99 -17.02
N GLU A 92 -1.74 -18.20 -16.30
CA GLU A 92 -3.10 -17.84 -16.68
C GLU A 92 -3.18 -16.39 -17.14
N ALA A 93 -4.01 -16.08 -18.14
CA ALA A 93 -4.22 -14.71 -18.60
C ALA A 93 -4.71 -13.79 -17.48
N TYR A 94 -4.10 -12.59 -17.40
CA TYR A 94 -4.43 -11.56 -16.43
C TYR A 94 -4.38 -10.16 -17.05
N THR A 95 -5.06 -9.22 -16.40
CA THR A 95 -4.93 -7.78 -16.65
C THR A 95 -3.91 -7.20 -15.67
N LEU A 96 -2.92 -6.46 -16.16
CA LEU A 96 -1.98 -5.71 -15.32
C LEU A 96 -2.57 -4.35 -14.95
N GLU A 97 -2.64 -4.05 -13.65
CA GLU A 97 -3.07 -2.76 -13.11
C GLU A 97 -1.94 -2.16 -12.28
N VAL A 98 -1.48 -0.96 -12.67
CA VAL A 98 -0.46 -0.20 -11.93
C VAL A 98 -1.06 1.10 -11.42
N SER A 99 -0.94 1.35 -10.12
CA SER A 99 -1.52 2.54 -9.49
C SER A 99 -0.72 3.02 -8.27
N SER A 100 -1.01 4.24 -7.81
CA SER A 100 -0.70 4.64 -6.43
C SER A 100 -1.63 3.99 -5.43
N PRO A 101 -1.22 3.85 -4.15
CA PRO A 101 -2.11 3.47 -3.06
C PRO A 101 -3.28 4.44 -2.82
N GLY A 102 -3.15 5.73 -3.15
CA GLY A 102 -4.23 6.71 -3.00
C GLY A 102 -4.66 6.95 -1.55
N ILE A 103 -5.96 7.27 -1.35
CA ILE A 103 -6.55 7.60 -0.04
C ILE A 103 -6.95 6.37 0.80
N ASP A 104 -7.35 5.26 0.17
CA ASP A 104 -7.59 3.97 0.86
C ASP A 104 -6.27 3.19 0.94
N ARG A 105 -5.28 3.84 1.55
CA ARG A 105 -3.88 3.42 1.53
C ARG A 105 -3.67 2.14 2.34
N PRO A 106 -3.16 1.05 1.73
CA PRO A 106 -2.69 -0.10 2.48
C PRO A 106 -1.36 0.26 3.18
N LEU A 107 -1.21 -0.17 4.43
CA LEU A 107 0.00 0.00 5.22
C LEU A 107 0.76 -1.32 5.18
N THR A 108 1.77 -1.42 4.33
CA THR A 108 2.41 -2.71 4.07
C THR A 108 3.83 -2.78 4.56
N ARG A 109 4.55 -1.67 4.61
CA ARG A 109 5.96 -1.59 5.03
C ARG A 109 6.02 -1.02 6.44
N LEU A 110 7.03 -1.42 7.21
CA LEU A 110 7.20 -0.94 8.58
C LEU A 110 7.25 0.59 8.65
N LYS A 111 7.92 1.24 7.68
CA LYS A 111 7.99 2.70 7.60
C LYS A 111 6.63 3.37 7.38
N ASP A 112 5.67 2.70 6.73
CA ASP A 112 4.35 3.27 6.50
C ASP A 112 3.66 3.57 7.84
N PHE A 113 3.82 2.70 8.84
CA PHE A 113 3.22 2.91 10.16
C PHE A 113 3.82 4.12 10.90
N GLY A 114 5.09 4.44 10.66
CA GLY A 114 5.73 5.65 11.19
C GLY A 114 5.37 6.91 10.41
N THR A 115 5.34 6.83 9.07
CA THR A 115 4.94 7.98 8.22
C THR A 115 3.52 8.45 8.51
N TRP A 116 2.63 7.52 8.86
CA TRP A 116 1.21 7.79 9.09
C TRP A 116 0.82 7.73 10.57
N GLU A 117 1.78 7.99 11.47
CA GLU A 117 1.50 8.23 12.88
C GLU A 117 0.49 9.39 13.06
N GLY A 118 -0.41 9.26 14.03
CA GLY A 118 -1.50 10.21 14.28
C GLY A 118 -2.75 9.98 13.44
N TYR A 119 -2.71 9.12 12.43
CA TYR A 119 -3.89 8.77 11.63
C TYR A 119 -4.60 7.52 12.13
N GLU A 120 -5.91 7.47 11.90
CA GLU A 120 -6.71 6.29 12.19
C GLU A 120 -6.42 5.18 11.18
N ALA A 121 -6.13 3.98 11.69
CA ALA A 121 -5.85 2.79 10.89
C ALA A 121 -6.66 1.60 11.38
N LYS A 122 -6.84 0.63 10.48
CA LYS A 122 -7.39 -0.68 10.78
C LYS A 122 -6.31 -1.73 10.54
N LEU A 123 -5.98 -2.48 11.58
CA LEU A 123 -5.01 -3.57 11.58
C LEU A 123 -5.73 -4.91 11.78
N GLU A 124 -5.35 -5.93 11.03
CA GLU A 124 -5.83 -7.30 11.18
C GLU A 124 -4.65 -8.25 11.36
N THR A 125 -4.75 -9.12 12.36
CA THR A 125 -3.71 -10.10 12.71
C THR A 125 -4.05 -11.49 12.19
N ALA A 126 -3.00 -12.24 11.84
CA ALA A 126 -3.14 -13.61 11.35
C ALA A 126 -3.78 -14.50 12.43
N GLU A 127 -3.29 -14.39 13.66
CA GLU A 127 -3.79 -15.12 14.82
C GLU A 127 -4.66 -14.24 15.73
N MET A 128 -5.32 -14.87 16.70
CA MET A 128 -6.15 -14.16 17.67
C MET A 128 -5.28 -13.70 18.84
N ILE A 129 -5.32 -12.40 19.14
CA ILE A 129 -4.62 -11.78 20.27
C ILE A 129 -5.70 -11.30 21.24
N ASP A 130 -5.70 -11.80 22.47
CA ASP A 130 -6.69 -11.43 23.51
C ASP A 130 -8.15 -11.51 23.04
N GLY A 131 -8.49 -12.56 22.28
CA GLY A 131 -9.86 -12.78 21.80
C GLY A 131 -10.27 -11.94 20.58
N ARG A 132 -9.37 -11.10 20.05
CA ARG A 132 -9.63 -10.21 18.90
C ARG A 132 -8.58 -10.42 17.81
N ARG A 133 -9.00 -10.15 16.57
CA ARG A 133 -8.11 -10.18 15.38
C ARG A 133 -8.01 -8.84 14.69
N ARG A 134 -8.98 -7.95 14.93
CA ARG A 134 -9.11 -6.66 14.28
C ARG A 134 -8.96 -5.57 15.31
N PHE A 135 -8.13 -4.59 14.97
CA PHE A 135 -7.82 -3.44 15.78
C PHE A 135 -8.09 -2.21 14.93
N LYS A 136 -8.79 -1.24 15.49
CA LYS A 136 -9.11 0.01 14.83
C LYS A 136 -8.83 1.13 15.83
N GLY A 137 -8.06 2.11 15.41
CA GLY A 137 -7.54 3.13 16.32
C GLY A 137 -6.48 4.02 15.68
N VAL A 138 -5.88 4.89 16.47
CA VAL A 138 -4.88 5.87 15.99
C VAL A 138 -3.49 5.27 16.06
N LEU A 139 -2.73 5.36 14.96
CA LEU A 139 -1.34 4.92 14.94
C LEU A 139 -0.47 5.79 15.85
N GLN A 140 0.36 5.17 16.68
CA GLN A 140 1.30 5.83 17.59
C GLN A 140 2.76 5.56 17.17
N GLY A 141 2.97 5.21 15.89
CA GLY A 141 4.27 4.94 15.31
C GLY A 141 4.73 3.49 15.45
N VAL A 142 6.05 3.29 15.44
CA VAL A 142 6.71 1.98 15.51
C VAL A 142 7.83 2.02 16.54
N GLU A 143 7.87 1.04 17.43
CA GLU A 143 8.93 0.89 18.44
C GLU A 143 9.40 -0.57 18.47
N ASP A 144 10.72 -0.82 18.40
CA ASP A 144 11.32 -2.16 18.47
C ASP A 144 10.70 -3.24 17.55
N GLY A 145 10.17 -2.84 16.39
CA GLY A 145 9.51 -3.73 15.42
C GLY A 145 8.02 -3.98 15.69
N GLU A 146 7.47 -3.34 16.72
CA GLU A 146 6.04 -3.31 17.01
C GLU A 146 5.38 -2.08 16.41
N VAL A 147 4.21 -2.29 15.79
CA VAL A 147 3.30 -1.22 15.40
C VAL A 147 2.45 -0.85 16.60
N LEU A 148 2.55 0.41 17.02
CA LEU A 148 1.78 0.94 18.15
C LEU A 148 0.44 1.49 17.66
N ILE A 149 -0.65 1.08 18.30
CA ILE A 149 -2.00 1.59 18.00
C ILE A 149 -2.76 1.91 19.29
N GLU A 150 -3.30 3.12 19.36
CA GLU A 150 -4.21 3.55 20.42
C GLU A 150 -5.64 3.15 20.07
N ILE A 151 -6.27 2.40 20.96
CA ILE A 151 -7.62 1.85 20.78
C ILE A 151 -8.49 2.16 21.99
N ASP A 152 -9.81 2.12 21.80
CA ASP A 152 -10.76 2.20 22.91
C ASP A 152 -10.69 0.92 23.78
N GLY A 153 -10.18 1.09 25.00
CA GLY A 153 -10.15 0.05 26.02
C GLY A 153 -11.48 -0.09 26.77
N PRO A 154 -11.52 -0.95 27.80
CA PRO A 154 -12.68 -1.07 28.68
C PRO A 154 -13.10 0.31 29.23
N GLU A 155 -14.41 0.54 29.27
CA GLU A 155 -15.02 1.79 29.75
C GLU A 155 -14.65 3.06 28.95
N GLY A 156 -14.14 2.91 27.72
CA GLY A 156 -13.79 4.03 26.84
C GLY A 156 -12.49 4.74 27.21
N THR A 157 -11.61 4.05 27.94
CA THR A 157 -10.27 4.56 28.24
C THR A 157 -9.32 4.26 27.08
N PRO A 158 -8.57 5.25 26.55
CA PRO A 158 -7.62 4.99 25.48
C PRO A 158 -6.47 4.11 26.00
N VAL A 159 -6.14 3.06 25.26
CA VAL A 159 -5.05 2.13 25.57
C VAL A 159 -4.18 1.97 24.35
N ILE A 160 -2.87 2.15 24.52
CA ILE A 160 -1.88 1.86 23.47
C ILE A 160 -1.48 0.39 23.59
N ILE A 161 -1.52 -0.31 22.46
CA ILE A 161 -1.02 -1.68 22.36
C ILE A 161 0.07 -1.74 21.30
N GLY A 162 1.06 -2.61 21.53
CA GLY A 162 2.06 -2.98 20.55
C GLY A 162 1.65 -4.28 19.85
N LEU A 163 1.66 -4.27 18.52
CA LEU A 163 1.49 -5.45 17.69
C LEU A 163 2.78 -5.69 16.92
N GLN A 164 3.39 -6.87 17.10
CA GLN A 164 4.55 -7.24 16.30
C GLN A 164 4.20 -7.16 14.81
N TYR A 165 5.05 -6.52 14.01
CA TYR A 165 4.82 -6.33 12.59
C TYR A 165 4.51 -7.64 11.86
N ASP A 166 5.22 -8.72 12.21
CA ASP A 166 5.06 -10.04 11.61
C ASP A 166 3.71 -10.72 11.94
N TRP A 167 2.97 -10.21 12.94
CA TRP A 167 1.63 -10.73 13.25
C TRP A 167 0.55 -10.16 12.32
N LEU A 168 0.85 -9.05 11.63
CA LEU A 168 -0.11 -8.35 10.79
C LEU A 168 -0.34 -9.09 9.47
N SER A 169 -1.61 -9.32 9.16
CA SER A 169 -2.10 -9.98 7.95
C SER A 169 -2.79 -9.03 6.98
N ASP A 170 -3.26 -7.88 7.47
CA ASP A 170 -3.80 -6.78 6.69
C ASP A 170 -3.69 -5.48 7.51
N ALA A 171 -3.45 -4.37 6.84
CA ALA A 171 -3.40 -3.06 7.48
C ALA A 171 -3.70 -1.96 6.46
N LYS A 172 -4.52 -0.99 6.85
CA LYS A 172 -4.87 0.15 6.00
C LYS A 172 -5.32 1.35 6.80
N LEU A 173 -5.18 2.54 6.20
CA LEU A 173 -5.75 3.76 6.77
C LEU A 173 -7.28 3.72 6.73
N VAL A 174 -7.90 4.33 7.73
CA VAL A 174 -9.33 4.61 7.74
C VAL A 174 -9.54 5.95 7.07
N LEU A 175 -10.45 5.97 6.09
CA LEU A 175 -10.81 7.18 5.39
C LEU A 175 -11.69 8.08 6.29
N THR A 176 -11.04 8.94 7.08
CA THR A 176 -11.70 9.94 7.93
C THR A 176 -11.82 11.28 7.20
N GLU A 177 -12.74 12.14 7.64
CA GLU A 177 -12.87 13.49 7.09
C GLU A 177 -11.61 14.33 7.27
N GLU A 178 -10.91 14.15 8.40
CA GLU A 178 -9.64 14.82 8.68
C GLU A 178 -8.57 14.37 7.67
N LEU A 179 -8.42 13.06 7.45
CA LEU A 179 -7.49 12.53 6.47
C LEU A 179 -7.79 13.04 5.06
N ILE A 180 -9.07 13.06 4.66
CA ILE A 180 -9.47 13.60 3.34
C ILE A 180 -9.03 15.06 3.22
N ARG A 181 -9.31 15.87 4.23
CA ARG A 181 -8.99 17.30 4.24
C ARG A 181 -7.50 17.55 4.13
N GLU A 182 -6.69 16.83 4.92
CA GLU A 182 -5.24 16.97 4.91
C GLU A 182 -4.62 16.49 3.60
N MET A 183 -5.10 15.39 3.02
CA MET A 183 -4.63 14.91 1.72
C MET A 183 -4.96 15.87 0.57
N LEU A 184 -6.16 16.46 0.57
CA LEU A 184 -6.55 17.47 -0.42
C LEU A 184 -5.69 18.73 -0.29
N LYS A 185 -5.42 19.16 0.95
CA LYS A 185 -4.55 20.30 1.22
C LYS A 185 -3.11 20.03 0.77
N ALA A 186 -2.55 18.86 1.11
CA ALA A 186 -1.20 18.48 0.71
C ALA A 186 -1.03 18.44 -0.81
N ARG A 187 -2.02 17.92 -1.56
CA ARG A 187 -1.99 17.96 -3.04
C ARG A 187 -2.03 19.37 -3.60
N LYS A 188 -2.83 20.27 -3.00
CA LYS A 188 -2.90 21.67 -3.40
C LYS A 188 -1.56 22.38 -3.13
N ASP A 189 -0.98 22.16 -1.96
CA ASP A 189 0.31 22.76 -1.56
C ASP A 189 1.47 22.25 -2.43
N ALA A 190 1.41 20.99 -2.89
CA ALA A 190 2.36 20.40 -3.81
C ALA A 190 2.21 20.87 -5.28
N GLY A 191 1.21 21.69 -5.60
CA GLY A 191 0.98 22.20 -6.95
C GLY A 191 0.50 21.15 -7.96
N LEU A 192 0.03 19.98 -7.49
CA LEU A 192 -0.47 18.88 -8.31
C LEU A 192 -1.92 19.07 -8.82
N ILE A 193 -2.55 20.19 -8.45
CA ILE A 193 -3.87 20.59 -8.93
C ILE A 193 -3.67 21.95 -9.59
N ASP A 194 -3.54 21.95 -10.91
CA ASP A 194 -3.66 23.17 -11.69
C ASP A 194 -5.16 23.46 -11.86
N GLU A 195 -5.68 24.47 -11.16
CA GLU A 195 -7.08 24.90 -11.29
C GLU A 195 -7.41 25.36 -12.74
N SER A 196 -6.41 25.59 -13.59
CA SER A 196 -6.60 25.92 -15.01
C SER A 196 -6.73 24.70 -15.95
N ASP A 197 -6.44 23.49 -15.47
CA ASP A 197 -6.64 22.24 -16.21
C ASP A 197 -8.06 21.65 -16.05
N PHE A 198 -8.89 22.27 -15.21
CA PHE A 198 -10.28 21.85 -14.99
C PHE A 198 -11.24 22.82 -15.66
N ASP A 199 -12.06 22.32 -16.58
CA ASP A 199 -13.18 23.09 -17.14
C ASP A 199 -14.22 23.41 -16.06
N GLU A 200 -14.85 24.58 -16.18
CA GLU A 200 -15.93 25.02 -15.30
C GLU A 200 -17.06 23.99 -15.28
N ILE A 201 -17.46 23.54 -14.09
CA ILE A 201 -18.52 22.53 -13.93
C ILE A 201 -19.85 23.16 -14.34
N GLU A 202 -20.30 22.89 -15.56
CA GLU A 202 -21.68 23.19 -15.97
C GLU A 202 -22.64 22.20 -15.29
N THR A 203 -23.32 22.67 -14.24
CA THR A 203 -24.48 21.97 -13.70
C THR A 203 -25.65 22.16 -14.66
N ASP A 204 -25.99 21.12 -15.43
CA ASP A 204 -27.26 21.05 -16.16
C ASP A 204 -28.39 20.97 -15.13
N ASP A 205 -29.01 22.11 -14.82
CA ASP A 205 -30.27 22.19 -14.09
C ASP A 205 -31.36 21.59 -15.01
N GLY A 206 -31.40 20.26 -15.03
CA GLY A 206 -32.34 19.47 -15.82
C GLY A 206 -33.76 19.92 -15.54
N SER A 207 -34.31 20.74 -16.45
CA SER A 207 -35.73 21.08 -16.46
C SER A 207 -36.55 19.80 -16.57
N VAL A 208 -37.21 19.42 -15.48
CA VAL A 208 -38.13 18.29 -15.42
C VAL A 208 -39.29 18.58 -16.40
N PRO A 209 -39.55 17.76 -17.43
CA PRO A 209 -40.70 17.97 -18.29
C PRO A 209 -41.98 17.75 -17.47
N GLN A 210 -42.82 18.77 -17.41
CA GLN A 210 -44.15 18.67 -16.85
C GLN A 210 -45.04 17.98 -17.89
N GLU A 211 -45.45 16.73 -17.64
CA GLU A 211 -46.45 16.03 -18.45
C GLU A 211 -47.85 16.64 -18.19
N ASP A 212 -48.53 17.05 -19.26
CA ASP A 212 -49.95 17.46 -19.28
C ASP A 212 -50.89 16.24 -19.27
#